data_AF-A0A935HAQ9-F1
#
_entry.id   AF-A0A935HAQ9-F1
#
_cell.length_a   1.000
_cell.length_b   1.000
_cell.length_c   1.000
_cell.angle_alpha   90.00
_cell.angle_beta   90.00
_cell.angle_gamma   90.00
#
_symmetry.space_group_name_H-M   'P 1'
#
loop_
_entity.id
_entity.type
_entity.pdbx_description
1 polymer ?
#
loop_
_entity_poly.entity_id
_entity_poly.type
_entity_poly.pdbx_seq_one_letter_code
_entity_poly.pdbx_strand_id
1 'polypeptide(L)'
;MFATSAGLFWHLRGEALWPRWAGVGLAALALTNTLLLLEGRSGYAVALTTSALAVMWALPRRLRALGLVITPVVLLLGLSLGSATVHERVTKIFHESQNFAHTQQVGAGDSSGWRLNAWLRSVQALQEKPLQGHGVGNWAPVVKRIQGPHADAIFGQGNHSNPHQEYLLWAVELGAGGILLLLALLLGIARDALRFPIPIQRHCWAW
;
A
#
# COMPACT_ATOMS: atom_id res chain seq x y z
N MET A 1 7.96 -4.40 -5.73
CA MET A 1 8.53 -4.74 -7.05
C MET A 1 8.37 -6.21 -7.40
N PHE A 2 8.81 -7.17 -6.59
CA PHE A 2 8.65 -8.59 -6.94
C PHE A 2 7.20 -9.08 -6.99
N ALA A 3 6.33 -8.70 -6.04
CA ALA A 3 4.90 -9.07 -6.12
C ALA A 3 4.18 -8.48 -7.35
N THR A 4 4.56 -7.28 -7.81
CA THR A 4 4.00 -6.71 -9.05
C THR A 4 4.50 -7.47 -10.28
N SER A 5 5.78 -7.88 -10.29
CA SER A 5 6.33 -8.75 -11.33
C SER A 5 5.64 -10.11 -11.36
N ALA A 6 5.23 -10.66 -10.21
CA ALA A 6 4.49 -11.92 -10.16
C ALA A 6 3.14 -11.83 -10.89
N GLY A 7 2.39 -10.74 -10.68
CA GLY A 7 1.15 -10.48 -11.41
C GLY A 7 1.39 -10.33 -12.92
N LEU A 8 2.47 -9.64 -13.28
CA LEU A 8 2.86 -9.45 -14.68
C LEU A 8 3.20 -10.78 -15.37
N PHE A 9 4.03 -11.61 -14.74
CA PHE A 9 4.42 -12.93 -15.25
C PHE A 9 3.24 -13.89 -15.34
N TRP A 10 2.33 -13.84 -14.35
CA TRP A 10 1.09 -14.59 -14.41
C TRP A 10 0.24 -14.17 -15.60
N HIS A 11 0.04 -12.86 -15.82
CA HIS A 11 -0.85 -12.41 -16.88
C HIS A 11 -0.25 -12.62 -18.29
N LEU A 12 1.05 -12.37 -18.44
CA LEU A 12 1.77 -12.54 -19.71
C LEU A 12 2.15 -14.01 -20.01
N ARG A 13 1.79 -14.97 -19.16
CA ARG A 13 2.11 -16.40 -19.39
C ARG A 13 1.50 -16.96 -20.68
N GLY A 14 0.42 -16.35 -21.16
CA GLY A 14 -0.31 -16.76 -22.36
C GLY A 14 0.20 -16.11 -23.65
N GLU A 15 1.02 -15.08 -23.55
CA GLU A 15 1.61 -14.38 -24.69
C GLU A 15 2.73 -15.21 -25.31
N ALA A 16 2.93 -15.11 -26.63
CA ALA A 16 3.92 -15.89 -27.38
C ALA A 16 5.40 -15.53 -27.06
N LEU A 17 5.64 -14.80 -25.97
CA LEU A 17 6.97 -14.38 -25.52
C LEU A 17 7.77 -15.53 -24.88
N TRP A 18 7.10 -16.53 -24.31
CA TRP A 18 7.71 -17.64 -23.56
C TRP A 18 6.74 -18.82 -23.37
N PRO A 19 7.24 -20.03 -23.09
CA PRO A 19 6.36 -21.15 -22.75
C PRO A 19 5.63 -20.92 -21.41
N ARG A 20 4.35 -21.30 -21.36
CA ARG A 20 3.44 -21.05 -20.23
C ARG A 20 4.00 -21.43 -18.86
N TRP A 21 4.75 -22.53 -18.78
CA TRP A 21 5.34 -23.02 -17.54
C TRP A 21 6.41 -22.07 -16.98
N ALA A 22 7.15 -21.35 -17.84
CA ALA A 22 8.15 -20.39 -17.42
C ALA A 22 7.52 -19.17 -16.74
N GLY A 23 6.43 -18.64 -17.31
CA GLY A 23 5.67 -17.54 -16.70
C GLY A 23 5.06 -17.92 -15.34
N VAL A 24 4.54 -19.14 -15.21
CA VAL A 24 4.04 -19.67 -13.92
C VAL A 24 5.17 -19.83 -12.90
N GLY A 25 6.32 -20.39 -13.31
CA GLY A 25 7.49 -20.56 -12.43
C GLY A 25 8.04 -19.23 -11.93
N LEU A 26 8.19 -18.23 -12.81
CA LEU A 26 8.65 -16.90 -12.45
C LEU A 26 7.66 -16.17 -11.52
N ALA A 27 6.36 -16.31 -11.75
CA ALA A 27 5.34 -15.78 -10.87
C ALA A 27 5.41 -16.41 -9.47
N ALA A 28 5.56 -17.73 -9.40
CA ALA A 28 5.70 -18.46 -8.14
C ALA A 28 6.96 -18.02 -7.38
N LEU A 29 8.12 -17.96 -8.05
CA LEU A 29 9.38 -17.51 -7.44
C LEU A 29 9.29 -16.07 -6.93
N ALA A 30 8.67 -15.17 -7.69
CA ALA A 30 8.49 -13.78 -7.28
C ALA A 30 7.54 -13.65 -6.07
N LEU A 31 6.51 -14.49 -5.98
CA LEU A 31 5.65 -14.59 -4.80
C LEU A 31 6.40 -15.17 -3.61
N THR A 32 7.12 -16.28 -3.77
CA THR A 32 7.94 -16.89 -2.70
C THR A 32 8.96 -15.89 -2.16
N ASN A 33 9.66 -15.18 -3.04
CA ASN A 33 10.59 -14.12 -2.63
C ASN A 33 9.89 -13.02 -1.83
N THR A 34 8.72 -12.56 -2.28
CA THR A 34 7.99 -11.50 -1.58
C THR A 34 7.41 -11.97 -0.24
N LEU A 35 6.94 -13.21 -0.15
CA LEU A 35 6.25 -13.74 1.02
C LEU A 35 7.21 -14.29 2.08
N LEU A 36 8.37 -14.82 1.69
CA LEU A 36 9.29 -15.52 2.59
C LEU A 36 10.62 -14.78 2.78
N LEU A 37 11.15 -14.11 1.76
CA LEU A 37 12.51 -13.55 1.79
C LEU A 37 12.53 -12.05 2.09
N LEU A 38 11.55 -11.26 1.61
CA LEU A 38 11.51 -9.83 1.88
C LEU A 38 10.96 -9.52 3.28
N GLU A 39 11.59 -8.59 3.98
CA GLU A 39 11.13 -8.06 5.29
C GLU A 39 10.00 -7.02 5.16
N GLY A 40 9.56 -6.72 3.94
CA GLY A 40 8.55 -5.70 3.66
C GLY A 40 7.12 -6.18 3.94
N ARG A 41 6.47 -5.59 4.96
CA ARG A 41 5.06 -5.87 5.34
C ARG A 41 4.05 -5.52 4.24
N SER A 42 4.33 -4.51 3.42
CA SER A 42 3.51 -4.14 2.25
C SER A 42 3.58 -5.17 1.11
N GLY A 43 4.62 -6.00 1.08
CA GLY A 43 4.77 -7.08 0.10
C GLY A 43 3.64 -8.11 0.20
N TYR A 44 3.21 -8.45 1.43
CA TYR A 44 2.08 -9.35 1.65
C TYR A 44 0.78 -8.77 1.09
N ALA A 45 0.50 -7.48 1.34
CA ALA A 45 -0.70 -6.84 0.81
C ALA A 45 -0.74 -6.93 -0.72
N VAL A 46 0.35 -6.57 -1.40
CA VAL A 46 0.42 -6.66 -2.87
C VAL A 46 0.33 -8.11 -3.36
N ALA A 47 1.00 -9.06 -2.70
CA ALA A 47 0.92 -10.47 -3.06
C ALA A 47 -0.49 -11.04 -2.92
N LEU A 48 -1.19 -10.70 -1.84
CA LEU A 48 -2.57 -11.12 -1.59
C LEU A 48 -3.53 -10.49 -2.58
N THR A 49 -3.42 -9.18 -2.86
CA THR A 49 -4.26 -8.50 -3.83
C THR A 49 -4.05 -9.04 -5.24
N THR A 50 -2.80 -9.23 -5.67
CA THR A 50 -2.50 -9.79 -7.00
C THR A 50 -2.97 -11.22 -7.13
N SER A 51 -2.83 -12.04 -6.09
CA SER A 51 -3.37 -13.41 -6.06
C SER A 51 -4.89 -13.44 -6.07
N ALA A 52 -5.55 -12.57 -5.32
CA ALA A 52 -7.00 -12.43 -5.30
C ALA A 52 -7.55 -12.02 -6.67
N LEU A 53 -6.89 -11.08 -7.35
CA LEU A 53 -7.22 -10.68 -8.71
C LEU A 53 -6.99 -11.83 -9.71
N ALA A 54 -5.89 -12.56 -9.58
CA ALA A 54 -5.60 -13.73 -10.42
C ALA A 54 -6.66 -14.83 -10.27
N VAL A 55 -7.10 -15.14 -9.05
CA VAL A 55 -8.14 -16.13 -8.77
C VAL A 55 -9.51 -15.63 -9.22
N MET A 56 -9.84 -14.36 -8.96
CA MET A 56 -11.04 -13.72 -9.48
C MET A 56 -11.14 -13.88 -11.00
N TRP A 57 -10.02 -13.70 -11.73
CA TRP A 57 -9.99 -13.84 -13.19
C TRP A 57 -10.08 -15.29 -13.69
N ALA A 58 -9.70 -16.27 -12.87
CA ALA A 58 -9.87 -17.69 -13.20
C ALA A 58 -11.29 -18.20 -12.96
N LEU A 59 -12.09 -17.50 -12.14
CA LEU A 59 -13.45 -17.88 -11.78
C LEU A 59 -14.51 -17.33 -12.76
N PRO A 60 -15.64 -18.04 -12.93
CA PRO A 60 -16.76 -17.56 -13.73
C PRO A 60 -17.37 -16.28 -13.12
N ARG A 61 -17.97 -15.41 -13.94
CA ARG A 61 -18.47 -14.07 -13.54
C ARG A 61 -19.28 -14.03 -12.25
N ARG A 62 -20.11 -15.06 -12.00
CA ARG A 62 -20.95 -15.15 -10.80
C ARG A 62 -20.17 -15.32 -9.49
N LEU A 63 -18.94 -15.85 -9.55
CA LEU A 63 -18.08 -16.14 -8.38
C LEU A 63 -16.92 -15.15 -8.22
N ARG A 64 -16.80 -14.14 -9.10
CA ARG A 64 -15.68 -13.19 -9.08
C ARG A 64 -15.58 -12.43 -7.76
N ALA A 65 -16.69 -11.86 -7.29
CA ALA A 65 -16.73 -11.13 -6.03
C ALA A 65 -16.36 -12.04 -4.84
N LEU A 66 -16.85 -13.29 -4.86
CA LEU A 66 -16.54 -14.28 -3.84
C LEU A 66 -15.04 -14.62 -3.84
N GLY A 67 -14.46 -14.87 -5.02
CA GLY A 67 -13.02 -15.12 -5.18
C GLY A 67 -12.17 -13.96 -4.68
N LEU A 68 -12.57 -12.72 -4.96
CA LEU A 68 -11.85 -11.52 -4.53
C LEU A 68 -11.76 -11.40 -2.99
N VAL A 69 -12.83 -11.77 -2.28
CA VAL A 69 -12.91 -11.68 -0.82
C VAL A 69 -12.31 -12.90 -0.13
N ILE A 70 -12.60 -14.11 -0.61
CA ILE A 70 -12.19 -15.36 0.05
C ILE A 70 -10.69 -15.64 -0.16
N THR A 71 -10.16 -15.40 -1.35
CA THR A 71 -8.75 -15.70 -1.67
C THR A 71 -7.75 -15.11 -0.67
N PRO A 72 -7.80 -13.80 -0.33
CA PRO A 72 -6.84 -13.23 0.62
C PRO A 72 -6.99 -13.83 2.02
N VAL A 73 -8.20 -14.17 2.45
CA VAL A 73 -8.46 -14.80 3.76
C VAL A 73 -7.86 -16.21 3.80
N VAL A 74 -8.12 -17.03 2.77
CA VAL A 74 -7.59 -18.40 2.70
C VAL A 74 -6.07 -18.39 2.61
N LEU A 75 -5.48 -17.51 1.81
CA LEU A 75 -4.03 -17.38 1.69
C LEU A 75 -3.40 -16.91 3.01
N LEU A 76 -3.98 -15.92 3.69
CA LEU A 76 -3.49 -15.47 5.00
C LEU A 76 -3.57 -16.56 6.07
N LEU A 77 -4.67 -17.31 6.11
CA LEU A 77 -4.83 -18.42 7.06
C LEU A 77 -3.87 -19.56 6.75
N GLY A 78 -3.77 -19.97 5.48
CA GLY A 78 -2.85 -21.02 5.06
C GLY A 78 -1.37 -20.65 5.32
N LEU A 79 -0.98 -19.42 5.01
CA LEU A 79 0.38 -18.94 5.25
C LEU A 79 0.69 -18.75 6.73
N SER A 80 -0.27 -18.29 7.54
CA SER A 80 -0.04 -18.10 8.98
C SER A 80 0.03 -19.43 9.74
N LEU A 81 -0.72 -20.46 9.32
CA LEU A 81 -0.61 -21.81 9.87
C LEU A 81 0.63 -22.55 9.37
N GLY A 82 1.05 -22.31 8.12
CA GLY A 82 2.19 -22.99 7.50
C GLY A 82 3.55 -22.34 7.75
N SER A 83 3.60 -21.10 8.23
CA SER A 83 4.85 -20.33 8.43
C SER A 83 4.82 -19.52 9.72
N ALA A 84 5.67 -19.91 10.67
CA ALA A 84 5.87 -19.17 11.93
C ALA A 84 6.27 -17.71 11.67
N THR A 85 7.09 -17.45 10.65
CA THR A 85 7.53 -16.12 10.26
C THR A 85 6.37 -15.22 9.83
N VAL A 86 5.40 -15.75 9.09
CA VAL A 86 4.21 -14.98 8.68
C VAL A 86 3.32 -14.70 9.88
N HIS A 87 3.12 -15.70 10.75
CA HIS A 87 2.34 -15.54 11.98
C HIS A 87 2.93 -14.45 12.90
N GLU A 88 4.23 -14.48 13.15
CA GLU A 88 4.92 -13.48 13.98
C GLU A 88 4.82 -12.07 13.38
N ARG A 89 4.91 -11.94 12.05
CA ARG A 89 4.80 -10.64 11.38
C ARG A 89 3.40 -10.04 11.47
N VAL A 90 2.37 -10.87 11.30
CA VAL A 90 0.97 -10.43 11.42
C VAL A 90 0.67 -10.01 12.85
N THR A 91 1.01 -10.86 13.83
CA THR A 91 0.82 -10.54 15.25
C THR A 91 1.57 -9.29 15.68
N LYS A 92 2.81 -9.09 15.19
CA LYS A 92 3.57 -7.86 15.43
C LYS A 92 2.85 -6.60 14.94
N ILE A 93 2.23 -6.61 13.77
CA ILE A 93 1.44 -5.46 13.27
C ILE A 93 0.30 -5.12 14.22
N PHE A 94 -0.44 -6.14 14.67
CA PHE A 94 -1.54 -5.93 15.63
C PHE A 94 -1.04 -5.40 16.97
N HIS A 95 0.03 -6.00 17.52
CA HIS A 95 0.62 -5.56 18.78
C HIS A 95 1.15 -4.14 18.73
N GLU A 96 1.91 -3.78 17.69
CA GLU A 96 2.42 -2.42 17.50
C GLU A 96 1.27 -1.40 17.36
N SER A 97 0.25 -1.73 16.56
CA SER A 97 -0.90 -0.84 16.34
C SER A 97 -1.74 -0.65 17.60
N GLN A 98 -1.99 -1.71 18.37
CA GLN A 98 -2.68 -1.64 19.65
C GLN A 98 -1.86 -0.88 20.69
N ASN A 99 -0.56 -1.16 20.77
CA ASN A 99 0.32 -0.47 21.70
C ASN A 99 0.32 1.04 21.42
N PHE A 100 0.42 1.45 20.16
CA PHE A 100 0.31 2.86 19.79
C PHE A 100 -1.08 3.44 20.11
N ALA A 101 -2.17 2.70 19.86
CA ALA A 101 -3.52 3.15 20.19
C ALA A 101 -3.71 3.41 21.70
N HIS A 102 -3.06 2.62 22.56
CA HIS A 102 -3.15 2.78 24.02
C HIS A 102 -2.16 3.80 24.59
N THR A 103 -0.94 3.87 24.06
CA THR A 103 0.16 4.66 24.66
C THR A 103 0.49 5.93 23.90
N GLN A 104 0.11 6.01 22.62
CA GLN A 104 0.60 7.01 21.65
C GLN A 104 2.12 7.13 21.58
N GLN A 105 2.85 6.07 21.97
CA GLN A 105 4.30 6.00 21.94
C GLN A 105 4.78 5.12 20.79
N VAL A 106 5.87 5.53 20.15
CA VAL A 106 6.52 4.78 19.07
C VAL A 106 7.73 4.05 19.64
N GLY A 107 7.70 2.71 19.59
CA GLY A 107 8.83 1.89 20.00
C GLY A 107 9.99 1.91 19.00
N ALA A 108 11.18 1.50 19.44
CA ALA A 108 12.33 1.36 18.54
C ALA A 108 12.06 0.28 17.47
N GLY A 109 12.19 0.64 16.18
CA GLY A 109 11.89 -0.27 15.07
C GLY A 109 10.39 -0.55 14.85
N ASP A 110 9.50 0.16 15.54
CA ASP A 110 8.06 0.04 15.38
C ASP A 110 7.58 0.80 14.12
N SER A 111 7.47 0.06 13.02
CA SER A 111 7.03 0.63 11.75
C SER A 111 5.53 0.95 11.70
N SER A 112 4.68 0.28 12.49
CA SER A 112 3.22 0.52 12.45
C SER A 112 2.85 1.71 13.34
N GLY A 113 3.35 1.72 14.58
CA GLY A 113 3.22 2.84 15.51
C GLY A 113 3.83 4.12 14.94
N TRP A 114 4.97 4.04 14.24
CA TRP A 114 5.54 5.21 13.56
C TRP A 114 4.60 5.80 12.51
N ARG A 115 3.98 4.96 11.66
CA ARG A 115 3.02 5.44 10.63
C ARG A 115 1.79 6.03 11.27
N LEU A 116 1.22 5.38 12.28
CA LEU A 116 0.05 5.88 13.00
C LEU A 116 0.36 7.24 13.66
N ASN A 117 1.55 7.39 14.25
CA ASN A 117 2.01 8.66 14.78
C ASN A 117 2.14 9.72 13.68
N ALA A 118 2.81 9.40 12.58
CA ALA A 118 2.95 10.29 11.43
C ALA A 118 1.58 10.76 10.91
N TRP A 119 0.59 9.87 10.84
CA TRP A 119 -0.77 10.19 10.40
C TRP A 119 -1.51 11.04 11.41
N LEU A 120 -1.43 10.72 12.70
CA LEU A 120 -2.02 11.52 13.77
C LEU A 120 -1.47 12.96 13.75
N ARG A 121 -0.14 13.11 13.66
CA ARG A 121 0.51 14.43 13.57
C ARG A 121 0.15 15.17 12.28
N SER A 122 -0.04 14.45 11.17
CA SER A 122 -0.51 15.05 9.92
C SER A 122 -1.94 15.57 10.03
N VAL A 123 -2.83 14.83 10.69
CA VAL A 123 -4.21 15.28 10.94
C VAL A 123 -4.22 16.51 11.86
N GLN A 124 -3.39 16.53 12.90
CA GLN A 124 -3.24 17.70 13.77
C GLN A 124 -2.71 18.92 12.99
N ALA A 125 -1.71 18.72 12.14
CA ALA A 125 -1.19 19.77 11.27
C ALA A 125 -2.26 20.32 10.30
N LEU A 126 -3.09 19.44 9.73
CA LEU A 126 -4.20 19.83 8.88
C LEU A 126 -5.25 20.64 9.66
N GLN A 127 -5.54 20.26 10.92
CA GLN A 127 -6.48 20.98 11.77
C GLN A 127 -6.02 22.42 12.07
N GLU A 128 -4.71 22.68 12.13
CA GLU A 128 -4.19 24.03 12.32
C GLU A 128 -4.39 24.94 11.08
N LYS A 129 -4.20 24.40 9.87
CA LYS A 129 -4.30 25.16 8.61
C LYS A 129 -5.07 24.37 7.53
N PRO A 130 -6.39 24.18 7.70
CA PRO A 130 -7.16 23.25 6.88
C PRO A 130 -7.29 23.67 5.42
N LEU A 131 -7.31 24.98 5.14
CA LEU A 131 -7.52 25.50 3.79
C LEU A 131 -6.21 25.66 3.00
N GLN A 132 -5.20 26.30 3.63
CA GLN A 132 -3.98 26.73 2.94
C GLN A 132 -2.81 25.74 3.10
N GLY A 133 -2.86 24.87 4.12
CA GLY A 133 -1.73 24.03 4.50
C GLY A 133 -0.54 24.83 5.06
N HIS A 134 0.61 24.17 5.13
CA HIS A 134 1.85 24.71 5.69
C HIS A 134 2.93 25.03 4.66
N GLY A 135 2.64 24.86 3.37
CA GLY A 135 3.58 25.05 2.26
C GLY A 135 4.27 23.75 1.83
N VAL A 136 4.63 23.68 0.54
CA VAL A 136 5.29 22.52 -0.07
C VAL A 136 6.64 22.25 0.59
N GLY A 137 6.91 20.98 0.91
CA GLY A 137 8.12 20.55 1.61
C GLY A 137 8.12 20.82 3.11
N ASN A 138 7.03 21.34 3.71
CA ASN A 138 6.97 21.62 5.14
C ASN A 138 6.32 20.52 5.98
N TRP A 139 6.02 19.35 5.40
CA TRP A 139 5.45 18.26 6.19
C TRP A 139 6.32 17.88 7.40
N ALA A 140 7.61 17.58 7.19
CA ALA A 140 8.48 17.10 8.27
C ALA A 140 8.71 18.16 9.37
N PRO A 141 9.03 19.44 9.05
CA PRO A 141 9.15 20.49 10.05
C PRO A 141 7.89 20.66 10.90
N VAL A 142 6.71 20.59 10.28
CA VAL A 142 5.43 20.79 10.97
C VAL A 142 5.12 19.64 11.91
N VAL A 143 5.20 18.38 11.44
CA VAL A 143 4.93 17.23 12.31
C VAL A 143 5.96 17.09 13.42
N LYS A 144 7.22 17.48 13.17
CA LYS A 144 8.25 17.53 14.22
C LYS A 144 7.96 18.58 15.27
N ARG A 145 7.51 19.78 14.87
CA ARG A 145 7.08 20.82 15.80
C ARG A 145 5.92 20.34 16.67
N ILE A 146 4.94 19.65 16.08
CA ILE A 146 3.78 19.10 16.82
C ILE A 146 4.20 17.94 17.74
N GLN A 147 5.15 17.10 17.30
CA GLN A 147 5.69 16.01 18.11
C GLN A 147 6.46 16.53 19.33
N GLY A 148 7.17 17.65 19.18
CA GLY A 148 7.88 18.31 20.26
C GLY A 148 9.25 17.68 20.56
N PRO A 149 9.67 17.63 21.82
CA PRO A 149 10.96 17.04 22.22
C PRO A 149 11.04 15.58 21.71
N HIS A 150 12.21 15.18 21.21
CA HIS A 150 12.47 13.86 20.60
C HIS A 150 11.91 13.63 19.19
N ALA A 151 11.39 14.66 18.53
CA ALA A 151 10.91 14.53 17.16
C ALA A 151 11.95 13.98 16.17
N ASP A 152 13.22 14.36 16.30
CA ASP A 152 14.27 13.85 15.41
C ASP A 152 14.64 12.38 15.68
N ALA A 153 14.42 11.88 16.91
CA ALA A 153 14.61 10.47 17.20
C ALA A 153 13.54 9.60 16.52
N ILE A 154 12.35 10.16 16.31
CA ILE A 154 11.22 9.48 15.68
C ILE A 154 11.26 9.68 14.15
N PHE A 155 11.32 10.91 13.68
CA PHE A 155 11.21 11.28 12.26
C PHE A 155 12.56 11.41 11.55
N GLY A 156 13.67 11.09 12.22
CA GLY A 156 15.02 11.26 11.71
C GLY A 156 15.47 12.73 11.68
N GLN A 157 16.74 12.97 11.39
CA GLN A 157 17.30 14.31 11.28
C GLN A 157 16.93 14.98 9.94
N GLY A 158 16.82 16.31 9.93
CA GLY A 158 16.57 17.09 8.70
C GLY A 158 15.11 17.02 8.19
N ASN A 159 14.93 17.20 6.88
CA ASN A 159 13.60 17.33 6.23
C ASN A 159 13.41 16.28 5.11
N HIS A 160 13.64 15.00 5.43
CA HIS A 160 13.55 13.91 4.45
C HIS A 160 12.44 12.90 4.77
N SER A 161 11.74 13.07 5.89
CA SER A 161 10.65 12.18 6.29
C SER A 161 9.35 12.56 5.58
N ASN A 162 8.46 11.56 5.40
CA ASN A 162 7.13 11.75 4.82
C ASN A 162 6.11 10.83 5.52
N PRO A 163 4.80 11.05 5.38
CA PRO A 163 3.79 10.24 6.08
C PRO A 163 3.56 8.86 5.45
N HIS A 164 4.26 8.52 4.37
CA HIS A 164 3.96 7.38 3.49
C HIS A 164 2.48 7.32 3.04
N GLN A 165 1.83 8.48 2.96
CA GLN A 165 0.43 8.65 2.55
C GLN A 165 0.26 10.00 1.84
N GLU A 166 0.11 9.97 0.51
CA GLU A 166 0.16 11.20 -0.28
C GLU A 166 -1.03 12.13 -0.08
N TYR A 167 -2.18 11.57 0.30
CA TYR A 167 -3.32 12.37 0.73
C TYR A 167 -2.97 13.23 1.95
N LEU A 168 -2.29 12.67 2.94
CA LEU A 168 -1.89 13.39 4.15
C LEU A 168 -0.73 14.35 3.87
N LEU A 169 0.22 13.97 3.01
CA LEU A 169 1.29 14.85 2.59
C LEU A 169 0.72 16.12 1.94
N TRP A 170 -0.13 15.96 0.92
CA TRP A 170 -0.75 17.08 0.22
C TRP A 170 -1.71 17.87 1.10
N ALA A 171 -2.42 17.20 2.02
CA ALA A 171 -3.27 17.88 2.99
C ALA A 171 -2.47 18.79 3.93
N VAL A 172 -1.34 18.32 4.46
CA VAL A 172 -0.50 19.14 5.36
C VAL A 172 0.15 20.28 4.60
N GLU A 173 0.66 20.03 3.40
CA GLU A 173 1.42 21.03 2.63
C GLU A 173 0.51 22.07 1.96
N LEU A 174 -0.63 21.66 1.42
CA LEU A 174 -1.49 22.49 0.58
C LEU A 174 -2.95 22.58 1.07
N GLY A 175 -3.27 21.98 2.21
CA GLY A 175 -4.62 21.99 2.77
C GLY A 175 -5.65 21.28 1.90
N ALA A 176 -6.90 21.73 1.99
CA ALA A 176 -8.01 21.26 1.17
C ALA A 176 -7.73 21.42 -0.34
N GLY A 177 -7.01 22.49 -0.73
CA GLY A 177 -6.61 22.71 -2.12
C GLY A 177 -5.73 21.58 -2.66
N GLY A 178 -4.78 21.10 -1.87
CA GLY A 178 -3.96 19.93 -2.20
C GLY A 178 -4.78 18.68 -2.43
N ILE A 179 -5.66 18.34 -1.48
CA ILE A 179 -6.52 17.16 -1.60
C ILE A 179 -7.36 17.24 -2.89
N LEU A 180 -7.99 18.38 -3.16
CA LEU A 180 -8.80 18.57 -4.36
C LEU A 180 -7.97 18.45 -5.64
N LEU A 181 -6.75 18.99 -5.66
CA LEU A 181 -5.84 18.87 -6.80
C LEU A 181 -5.42 17.41 -7.05
N LEU A 182 -5.09 16.67 -6.00
CA LEU A 182 -4.75 15.25 -6.08
C LEU A 182 -5.93 14.44 -6.61
N LEU A 183 -7.14 14.69 -6.10
CA LEU A 183 -8.36 14.05 -6.59
C LEU A 183 -8.65 14.41 -8.05
N ALA A 184 -8.49 15.68 -8.44
CA ALA A 184 -8.68 16.12 -9.82
C ALA A 184 -7.69 15.43 -10.78
N LEU A 185 -6.44 15.27 -10.37
CA LEU A 185 -5.43 14.53 -11.13
C LEU A 185 -5.84 13.07 -11.32
N LEU A 186 -6.22 12.38 -10.24
CA LEU A 186 -6.65 10.97 -10.30
C LEU A 186 -7.91 10.80 -11.16
N LEU A 187 -8.88 11.72 -11.04
CA LEU A 187 -10.08 11.74 -11.86
C LEU A 187 -9.77 12.04 -13.34
N GLY A 188 -8.80 12.91 -13.62
CA GLY A 188 -8.31 13.19 -14.97
C GLY A 188 -7.72 11.93 -15.61
N ILE A 189 -6.83 11.23 -14.89
CA ILE A 189 -6.25 9.97 -15.34
C ILE A 189 -7.35 8.92 -15.60
N ALA A 190 -8.32 8.79 -14.69
CA ALA A 190 -9.43 7.86 -14.87
C ALA A 190 -10.31 8.22 -16.07
N ARG A 191 -10.59 9.51 -16.27
CA ARG A 191 -11.37 10.02 -17.41
C ARG A 191 -10.67 9.77 -18.73
N ASP A 192 -9.36 9.98 -18.80
CA ASP A 192 -8.58 9.72 -20.01
C ASP A 192 -8.47 8.22 -20.30
N ALA A 193 -8.31 7.39 -19.26
CA ALA A 193 -8.39 5.94 -19.40
C ALA A 193 -9.74 5.46 -19.96
N LEU A 194 -10.83 6.18 -19.68
CA LEU A 194 -12.15 5.93 -20.25
C LEU A 194 -12.33 6.48 -21.67
N ARG A 195 -11.40 7.27 -22.20
CA ARG A 195 -11.48 7.85 -23.56
C ARG A 195 -10.63 7.11 -24.57
N PHE A 196 -9.87 6.09 -24.15
CA PHE A 196 -9.07 5.31 -25.08
C PHE A 196 -9.93 4.61 -26.14
N PRO A 197 -9.41 4.45 -27.38
CA PRO A 197 -10.07 3.70 -28.45
C PRO A 197 -10.52 2.32 -27.96
N ILE A 198 -11.70 1.85 -28.38
CA ILE A 198 -12.34 0.60 -27.93
C ILE A 198 -11.37 -0.61 -27.83
N PRO A 199 -10.39 -0.82 -28.74
CA PRO A 199 -9.40 -1.90 -28.58
C PRO A 199 -8.54 -1.76 -27.31
N ILE A 200 -8.06 -0.54 -27.01
CA ILE A 200 -7.25 -0.22 -25.82
C ILE A 200 -8.16 -0.11 -24.59
N GLN A 201 -9.35 0.46 -24.75
CA GLN A 201 -10.38 0.48 -23.72
C GLN A 201 -10.75 -0.94 -23.30
N ARG A 202 -10.80 -1.93 -24.20
CA ARG A 202 -10.97 -3.34 -23.83
C ARG A 202 -9.73 -3.94 -23.17
N HIS A 203 -8.51 -3.43 -23.36
CA HIS A 203 -7.38 -3.93 -22.57
C HIS A 203 -7.29 -3.26 -21.19
N CYS A 204 -7.73 -2.00 -21.06
CA CYS A 204 -7.88 -1.31 -19.78
C CYS A 204 -9.17 -1.66 -19.05
N TRP A 205 -10.21 -2.12 -19.77
CA TRP A 205 -11.58 -2.30 -19.28
C TRP A 205 -12.30 -3.60 -19.66
N ALA A 206 -11.73 -4.47 -20.50
CA ALA A 206 -12.22 -5.85 -20.59
C ALA A 206 -11.65 -6.63 -19.39
N TRP A 207 -12.30 -6.37 -18.26
CA TRP A 207 -12.18 -7.04 -16.97
C TRP A 207 -13.09 -8.28 -16.92
#